data_AF-A0A1X1ZWZ5-F1
#
_entry.id   AF-A0A1X1ZWZ5-F1
#
_cell.length_a   1.000
_cell.length_b   1.000
_cell.length_c   1.000
_cell.angle_alpha   90.00
_cell.angle_beta   90.00
_cell.angle_gamma   90.00
#
_symmetry.space_group_name_H-M   'P 1'
#
loop_
_entity.id
_entity.type
_entity.pdbx_description
1 polymer ?
#
loop_
_entity_poly.entity_id
_entity_poly.type
_entity_poly.pdbx_seq_one_letter_code
_entity_poly.pdbx_strand_id
1 'polypeptide(L)'
;APAPSPGPSGPATPTAPAGAIPLPPDHNGYVFIETKSGMTRCQINKETVGCEAPFTNSPLQDGEHANGVSISASGNVQWVLGNLGAIPTVTLDYKTYAAQGWTINATADGTRFTNDRTHHGMFVSIEKVNTF
;
A
#
# COMPACT_ATOMS: atom_id res chain seq x y z
N ALA A 1 31.97 19.14 38.97
CA ALA A 1 32.00 18.32 37.74
C ALA A 1 30.65 18.48 37.04
N PRO A 2 30.60 18.80 35.73
CA PRO A 2 29.32 18.96 35.03
C PRO A 2 28.74 17.60 34.63
N ALA A 3 27.41 17.48 34.71
CA ALA A 3 26.66 16.31 34.25
C ALA A 3 26.55 16.30 32.72
N PRO A 4 26.50 15.13 32.06
CA PRO A 4 26.28 15.06 30.61
C PRO A 4 24.80 15.32 30.26
N SER A 5 24.57 16.25 29.34
CA SER A 5 23.26 16.52 28.74
C SER A 5 22.82 15.37 27.81
N PRO A 6 21.52 15.04 27.71
CA PRO A 6 21.02 14.11 26.71
C PRO A 6 21.11 14.73 25.30
N GLY A 7 21.61 13.96 24.33
CA GLY A 7 21.74 14.37 22.92
C GLY A 7 20.40 14.58 22.20
N PRO A 8 20.43 15.13 20.98
CA PRO A 8 19.24 15.60 20.28
C PRO A 8 18.37 14.45 19.76
N SER A 9 17.06 14.56 20.00
CA SER A 9 16.04 13.68 19.43
C SER A 9 16.05 13.78 17.90
N GLY A 10 16.39 12.67 17.22
CA GLY A 10 16.25 12.57 15.77
C GLY A 10 14.77 12.71 15.35
N PRO A 11 14.49 13.14 14.11
CA PRO A 11 13.12 13.29 13.63
C PRO A 11 12.39 11.95 13.68
N ALA A 12 11.22 11.93 14.31
CA ALA A 12 10.36 10.76 14.37
C ALA A 12 9.94 10.38 12.94
N THR A 13 10.50 9.29 12.42
CA THR A 13 9.86 8.56 11.33
C THR A 13 8.46 8.15 11.82
N PRO A 14 7.41 8.23 10.97
CA PRO A 14 6.12 7.66 11.31
C PRO A 14 6.37 6.24 11.79
N THR A 15 6.05 5.99 13.06
CA THR A 15 6.32 4.70 13.68
C THR A 15 5.39 3.71 13.02
N ALA A 16 5.89 3.04 12.00
CA ALA A 16 5.28 1.84 11.46
C ALA A 16 4.84 0.95 12.64
N PRO A 17 3.66 0.30 12.58
CA PRO A 17 3.20 -0.53 13.67
C PRO A 17 4.28 -1.52 14.10
N ALA A 18 4.41 -1.74 15.41
CA ALA A 18 5.40 -2.64 15.96
C ALA A 18 5.29 -4.03 15.29
N GLY A 19 6.36 -4.48 14.64
CA GLY A 19 6.42 -5.76 13.92
C GLY A 19 6.16 -5.69 12.41
N ALA A 20 5.85 -4.52 11.85
CA ALA A 20 5.73 -4.34 10.40
C ALA A 20 7.12 -4.35 9.72
N ILE A 21 7.25 -5.11 8.63
CA ILE A 21 8.48 -5.17 7.84
C ILE A 21 8.55 -3.91 6.95
N PRO A 22 9.59 -3.06 7.08
CA PRO A 22 9.68 -1.84 6.29
C PRO A 22 10.00 -2.16 4.83
N LEU A 23 9.26 -1.53 3.92
CA LEU A 23 9.51 -1.55 2.48
C LEU A 23 10.02 -0.16 2.05
N PRO A 24 11.33 -0.03 1.75
CA PRO A 24 11.88 1.25 1.34
C PRO A 24 11.37 1.66 -0.05
N PRO A 25 11.10 2.96 -0.28
CA PRO A 25 10.74 3.45 -1.61
C PRO A 25 11.94 3.46 -2.56
N ASP A 26 11.63 3.52 -3.85
CA ASP A 26 12.59 3.86 -4.89
C ASP A 26 13.00 5.34 -4.83
N HIS A 27 13.86 5.74 -5.78
CA HIS A 27 14.34 7.12 -5.90
C HIS A 27 13.23 8.16 -6.16
N ASN A 28 12.06 7.73 -6.62
CA ASN A 28 10.90 8.58 -6.90
C ASN A 28 9.88 8.59 -5.76
N GLY A 29 10.13 7.85 -4.66
CA GLY A 29 9.23 7.78 -3.52
C GLY A 29 8.13 6.73 -3.65
N TYR A 30 8.22 5.80 -4.61
CA TYR A 30 7.25 4.74 -4.82
C TYR A 30 7.73 3.40 -4.27
N VAL A 31 6.81 2.61 -3.74
CA VAL A 31 7.03 1.22 -3.37
C VAL A 31 6.13 0.36 -4.25
N PHE A 32 6.73 -0.62 -4.93
CA PHE A 32 6.02 -1.56 -5.77
C PHE A 32 6.03 -2.93 -5.09
N ILE A 33 4.85 -3.51 -4.90
CA ILE A 33 4.68 -4.82 -4.29
C ILE A 33 3.88 -5.74 -5.19
N GLU A 34 4.06 -7.03 -4.95
CA GLU A 34 3.26 -8.08 -5.57
C GLU A 34 2.81 -9.06 -4.48
N THR A 35 1.55 -9.47 -4.52
CA THR A 35 1.05 -10.51 -3.61
C THR A 35 1.75 -11.83 -3.87
N LYS A 36 1.85 -12.70 -2.86
CA LYS A 36 2.45 -14.05 -2.98
C LYS A 36 1.95 -14.87 -4.18
N SER A 37 0.70 -14.69 -4.59
CA SER A 37 0.09 -15.39 -5.73
C SER A 37 0.51 -14.84 -7.11
N GLY A 38 1.18 -13.69 -7.17
CA GLY A 38 1.52 -12.99 -8.40
C GLY A 38 0.34 -12.28 -9.09
N MET A 39 -0.88 -12.39 -8.55
CA MET A 39 -2.09 -11.91 -9.24
C MET A 39 -2.40 -10.43 -8.99
N THR A 40 -1.94 -9.86 -7.87
CA THR A 40 -2.17 -8.46 -7.53
C THR A 40 -0.85 -7.74 -7.35
N ARG A 41 -0.72 -6.59 -8.01
CA ARG A 41 0.45 -5.71 -7.94
C ARG A 41 0.00 -4.34 -7.46
N CYS A 42 0.74 -3.72 -6.55
CA CYS A 42 0.37 -2.40 -6.05
C CYS A 42 1.55 -1.43 -6.06
N GLN A 43 1.26 -0.20 -6.44
CA GLN A 43 2.10 0.98 -6.30
C GLN A 43 1.64 1.78 -5.08
N ILE A 44 2.58 2.13 -4.22
CA ILE A 44 2.33 2.82 -2.96
C ILE A 44 3.23 4.05 -2.90
N ASN A 45 2.64 5.23 -2.64
CA ASN A 45 3.38 6.42 -2.24
C ASN A 45 2.73 7.03 -0.99
N LYS A 46 3.18 8.22 -0.56
CA LYS A 46 2.64 8.86 0.65
C LYS A 46 1.17 9.28 0.53
N GLU A 47 0.70 9.49 -0.69
CA GLU A 47 -0.60 10.09 -0.98
C GLU A 47 -1.63 9.05 -1.39
N THR A 48 -1.23 7.98 -2.07
CA THR A 48 -2.12 6.99 -2.66
C THR A 48 -1.55 5.58 -2.63
N VAL A 49 -2.46 4.61 -2.65
CA VAL A 49 -2.19 3.21 -2.96
C VAL A 49 -3.01 2.83 -4.18
N GLY A 50 -2.33 2.50 -5.28
CA GLY A 50 -2.94 1.96 -6.50
C GLY A 50 -2.63 0.48 -6.63
N CYS A 51 -3.65 -0.36 -6.78
CA CYS A 51 -3.49 -1.79 -7.00
C CYS A 51 -4.10 -2.21 -8.34
N GLU A 52 -3.37 -3.02 -9.09
CA GLU A 52 -3.78 -3.69 -10.31
C GLU A 52 -3.98 -5.18 -10.03
N ALA A 53 -5.13 -5.72 -10.42
CA ALA A 53 -5.45 -7.13 -10.30
C ALA A 53 -6.48 -7.51 -11.38
N PRO A 54 -6.58 -8.80 -11.76
CA PRO A 54 -7.63 -9.30 -12.63
C PRO A 54 -8.95 -9.40 -11.86
N PHE A 55 -9.52 -8.26 -11.44
CA PHE A 55 -10.73 -8.21 -10.62
C PHE A 55 -11.91 -8.92 -11.30
N THR A 56 -12.64 -9.74 -10.55
CA THR A 56 -13.81 -10.45 -11.09
C THR A 56 -15.10 -9.64 -10.99
N ASN A 57 -15.15 -8.62 -10.11
CA ASN A 57 -16.35 -7.83 -9.81
C ASN A 57 -16.08 -6.31 -9.88
N SER A 58 -15.16 -5.86 -10.73
CA SER A 58 -14.88 -4.43 -10.89
C SER A 58 -15.94 -3.71 -11.72
N PRO A 59 -16.19 -2.41 -11.46
CA PRO A 59 -17.10 -1.61 -12.27
C PRO A 59 -16.60 -1.46 -13.70
N LEU A 60 -17.54 -1.19 -14.61
CA LEU A 60 -17.21 -0.81 -15.98
C LEU A 60 -16.73 0.63 -16.02
N GLN A 61 -15.60 0.84 -16.68
CA GLN A 61 -15.01 2.11 -16.99
C GLN A 61 -14.80 2.15 -18.50
N ASP A 62 -15.37 3.14 -19.17
CA ASP A 62 -15.31 3.27 -20.63
C ASP A 62 -15.75 2.01 -21.42
N GLY A 63 -16.63 1.19 -20.81
CA GLY A 63 -17.15 -0.06 -21.40
C GLY A 63 -16.34 -1.31 -21.08
N GLU A 64 -15.24 -1.21 -20.34
CA GLU A 64 -14.38 -2.33 -19.93
C GLU A 64 -14.32 -2.45 -18.40
N HIS A 65 -14.13 -3.66 -17.89
CA HIS A 65 -13.97 -3.87 -16.44
C HIS A 65 -12.67 -3.24 -15.96
N ALA A 66 -12.74 -2.37 -14.95
CA ALA A 66 -11.55 -1.74 -14.37
C ALA A 66 -10.59 -2.81 -13.85
N ASN A 67 -9.31 -2.70 -14.20
CA ASN A 67 -8.25 -3.61 -13.76
C ASN A 67 -7.40 -3.01 -12.64
N GLY A 68 -7.66 -1.75 -12.26
CA GLY A 68 -6.99 -1.05 -11.19
C GLY A 68 -7.95 -0.31 -10.26
N VAL A 69 -7.54 -0.20 -9.00
CA VAL A 69 -8.20 0.64 -7.99
C VAL A 69 -7.14 1.46 -7.27
N SER A 70 -7.43 2.74 -7.03
CA SER A 70 -6.58 3.66 -6.30
C SER A 70 -7.34 4.24 -5.12
N ILE A 71 -6.71 4.30 -3.95
CA ILE A 71 -7.22 5.00 -2.79
C ILE A 71 -6.22 6.06 -2.32
N SER A 72 -6.70 7.26 -1.99
CA SER A 72 -5.90 8.30 -1.37
C SER A 72 -5.79 8.14 0.14
N ALA A 73 -4.79 8.78 0.74
CA ALA A 73 -4.64 8.90 2.19
C ALA A 73 -5.85 9.58 2.86
N SER A 74 -6.66 10.33 2.10
CA SER A 74 -7.92 10.92 2.56
C SER A 74 -9.15 10.02 2.36
N GLY A 75 -8.97 8.78 1.87
CA GLY A 75 -10.05 7.82 1.66
C GLY A 75 -10.80 7.98 0.33
N ASN A 76 -10.29 8.79 -0.61
CA ASN A 76 -10.93 8.93 -1.92
C ASN A 76 -10.55 7.76 -2.81
N VAL A 77 -11.54 7.09 -3.39
CA VAL A 77 -11.36 5.86 -4.18
C VAL A 77 -11.67 6.14 -5.64
N GLN A 78 -10.81 5.66 -6.53
CA GLN A 78 -10.96 5.76 -7.98
C GLN A 78 -10.67 4.40 -8.61
N TRP A 79 -11.56 3.96 -9.49
CA TRP A 79 -11.28 2.84 -10.38
C TRP A 79 -10.57 3.37 -11.62
N VAL A 80 -9.65 2.57 -12.16
CA VAL A 80 -8.86 2.93 -13.33
C VAL A 80 -8.69 1.73 -14.26
N LEU A 81 -8.64 2.04 -15.56
CA LEU A 81 -8.04 1.17 -16.56
C LEU A 81 -6.56 1.57 -16.68
N GLY A 82 -5.70 0.80 -16.01
CA GLY A 82 -4.29 1.12 -15.88
C GLY A 82 -3.40 -0.07 -16.22
N ASN A 83 -2.14 0.21 -16.51
CA ASN A 83 -1.11 -0.81 -16.56
C ASN A 83 0.11 -0.32 -15.79
N LEU A 84 0.41 -0.97 -14.67
CA LEU A 84 1.61 -0.71 -13.87
C LEU A 84 2.89 -1.15 -14.57
N GLY A 85 2.80 -1.77 -15.75
CA GLY A 85 3.95 -2.19 -16.54
C GLY A 85 4.69 -3.38 -15.92
N ALA A 86 5.87 -3.68 -16.46
CA ALA A 86 6.80 -4.66 -15.90
C ALA A 86 7.81 -3.95 -15.00
N ILE A 87 7.36 -3.44 -13.86
CA ILE A 87 8.21 -2.80 -12.85
C ILE A 87 8.68 -3.86 -11.84
N PRO A 88 9.93 -3.81 -11.36
CA PRO A 88 10.39 -4.68 -10.28
C PRO A 88 9.50 -4.51 -9.03
N THR A 89 8.91 -5.59 -8.56
CA THR A 89 8.07 -5.62 -7.36
C THR A 89 8.77 -6.36 -6.22
N VAL A 90 8.43 -6.00 -4.99
CA VAL A 90 8.73 -6.82 -3.82
C VAL A 90 7.58 -7.81 -3.62
N THR A 91 7.86 -9.11 -3.75
CA THR A 91 6.87 -10.15 -3.46
C THR A 91 6.62 -10.23 -1.95
N LEU A 92 5.36 -10.09 -1.55
CA LEU A 92 4.94 -10.19 -0.16
C LEU A 92 4.72 -11.64 0.25
N ASP A 93 5.07 -11.96 1.50
CA ASP A 93 4.54 -13.09 2.24
C ASP A 93 3.27 -12.68 3.01
N TYR A 94 2.61 -13.64 3.67
CA TYR A 94 1.48 -13.37 4.56
C TYR A 94 1.93 -12.78 5.89
N LYS A 95 2.34 -11.51 5.85
CA LYS A 95 2.90 -10.74 6.95
C LYS A 95 2.42 -9.28 6.88
N THR A 96 2.74 -8.54 7.93
CA THR A 96 2.51 -7.10 7.98
C THR A 96 3.76 -6.35 7.51
N TYR A 97 3.56 -5.36 6.65
CA TYR A 97 4.58 -4.50 6.08
C TYR A 97 4.22 -3.03 6.33
N ALA A 98 5.21 -2.16 6.23
CA ALA A 98 5.03 -0.72 6.28
C ALA A 98 5.73 -0.03 5.12
N ALA A 99 5.01 0.83 4.40
CA ALA A 99 5.51 1.54 3.24
C ALA A 99 4.90 2.94 3.18
N GLN A 100 5.72 3.98 3.09
CA GLN A 100 5.27 5.36 2.83
C GLN A 100 4.14 5.88 3.76
N GLY A 101 4.09 5.43 5.03
CA GLY A 101 3.02 5.82 5.98
C GLY A 101 1.74 5.01 5.84
N TRP A 102 1.82 3.85 5.16
CA TRP A 102 0.78 2.86 5.06
C TRP A 102 1.21 1.57 5.76
N THR A 103 0.33 1.05 6.59
CA THR A 103 0.37 -0.32 7.08
C THR A 103 -0.28 -1.25 6.04
N ILE A 104 0.44 -2.29 5.66
CA ILE A 104 0.02 -3.29 4.69
C ILE A 104 -0.10 -4.63 5.41
N ASN A 105 -1.29 -5.21 5.48
CA ASN A 105 -1.49 -6.55 6.00
C ASN A 105 -1.79 -7.48 4.83
N ALA A 106 -0.80 -8.30 4.46
CA ALA A 106 -0.95 -9.29 3.41
C ALA A 106 -1.43 -10.62 4.01
N THR A 107 -2.51 -11.16 3.46
CA THR A 107 -3.11 -12.43 3.88
C THR A 107 -3.44 -13.28 2.64
N ALA A 108 -3.87 -14.53 2.85
CA ALA A 108 -4.32 -15.37 1.75
C ALA A 108 -5.60 -14.84 1.08
N ASP A 109 -6.47 -14.18 1.85
CA ASP A 109 -7.75 -13.65 1.37
C ASP A 109 -7.59 -12.34 0.59
N GLY A 110 -6.51 -11.61 0.81
CA GLY A 110 -6.23 -10.33 0.18
C GLY A 110 -5.26 -9.47 0.97
N THR A 111 -5.10 -8.22 0.52
CA THR A 111 -4.18 -7.26 1.11
C THR A 111 -4.94 -6.06 1.65
N ARG A 112 -4.72 -5.71 2.92
CA ARG A 112 -5.30 -4.52 3.54
C ARG A 112 -4.26 -3.43 3.66
N PHE A 113 -4.55 -2.27 3.09
CA PHE A 113 -3.80 -1.04 3.23
C PHE A 113 -4.52 -0.13 4.20
N THR A 114 -3.79 0.47 5.15
CA THR A 114 -4.32 1.43 6.12
C THR A 114 -3.34 2.59 6.21
N ASN A 115 -3.81 3.81 6.00
CA ASN A 115 -2.98 4.99 6.22
C ASN A 115 -2.81 5.20 7.72
N ASP A 116 -1.57 5.34 8.16
CA ASP A 116 -1.24 5.38 9.59
C ASP A 116 -1.76 6.65 10.27
N ARG A 117 -1.97 7.73 9.50
CA ARG A 117 -2.40 9.04 10.01
C ARG A 117 -3.90 9.23 10.01
N THR A 118 -4.57 8.82 8.93
CA THR A 118 -6.01 9.06 8.75
C THR A 118 -6.86 7.85 9.06
N HIS A 119 -6.24 6.68 9.20
CA HIS A 119 -6.91 5.38 9.34
C HIS A 119 -7.83 5.01 8.17
N HIS A 120 -7.80 5.77 7.08
CA HIS A 120 -8.45 5.41 5.83
C HIS A 120 -7.65 4.35 5.10
N GLY A 121 -8.33 3.54 4.30
CA GLY A 121 -7.65 2.46 3.62
C GLY A 121 -8.56 1.63 2.75
N MET A 122 -7.96 0.60 2.15
CA MET A 122 -8.69 -0.38 1.37
C MET A 122 -8.21 -1.78 1.65
N PHE A 123 -9.14 -2.72 1.60
CA PHE A 123 -8.87 -4.12 1.38
C PHE A 123 -9.03 -4.42 -0.10
N VAL A 124 -8.02 -5.06 -0.70
CA VAL A 124 -8.01 -5.46 -2.10
C VAL A 124 -7.78 -6.96 -2.23
N SER A 125 -8.58 -7.58 -3.07
CA SER A 125 -8.47 -8.97 -3.51
C SER A 125 -9.03 -9.05 -4.92
N ILE A 126 -8.82 -10.17 -5.60
CA ILE A 126 -9.40 -10.41 -6.93
C ILE A 126 -10.93 -10.35 -6.89
N GLU A 127 -11.53 -10.90 -5.85
CA GLU A 127 -12.98 -11.03 -5.75
C GLU A 127 -13.66 -9.76 -5.26
N LYS A 128 -12.95 -8.97 -4.43
CA LYS A 128 -13.54 -7.90 -3.64
C LYS A 128 -12.57 -6.78 -3.34
N VAL A 129 -13.08 -5.54 -3.45
CA VAL A 129 -12.43 -4.34 -2.95
C VAL A 129 -13.36 -3.62 -1.98
N ASN A 130 -12.84 -3.31 -0.79
CA ASN A 130 -13.57 -2.62 0.27
C ASN A 130 -12.76 -1.45 0.79
N THR A 131 -13.39 -0.31 1.05
CA THR A 131 -12.73 0.90 1.53
C THR A 131 -13.31 1.35 2.86
N PHE A 132 -12.52 2.03 3.68
CA PHE A 132 -12.88 2.51 5.02
C PHE A 132 -12.14 3.81 5.37
#